data_AF-A0A3R9HGP9-F1
#
_entry.id   AF-A0A3R9HGP9-F1
#
_cell.length_a   1.000
_cell.length_b   1.000
_cell.length_c   1.000
_cell.angle_alpha   90.00
_cell.angle_beta   90.00
_cell.angle_gamma   90.00
#
_symmetry.space_group_name_H-M   'P 1'
#
loop_
_entity.id
_entity.type
_entity.pdbx_description
1 polymer ?
#
loop_
_entity_poly.entity_id
_entity_poly.type
_entity_poly.pdbx_seq_one_letter_code
_entity_poly.pdbx_strand_id
1 'polypeptide(L)'
;MSCRRNSDTILKERQQAFQRWNQIDIEVRQVNRFEEEIDGLYGNAVFSLSQIENLPMNRLDVYDFQDILLSVQRNHHLLSLDVENKRIELKKEERALEERLENLQREYNKVLN
;
A
#
# COMPACT_ATOMS: atom_id res chain seq x y z
N MET A 1 -22.48 -27.86 22.97
CA MET A 1 -23.64 -27.39 22.19
C MET A 1 -23.12 -26.62 20.99
N SER A 2 -23.33 -27.15 19.78
CA SER A 2 -22.88 -26.51 18.54
C SER A 2 -23.84 -25.38 18.20
N CYS A 3 -23.39 -24.13 18.30
CA CYS A 3 -24.14 -22.99 17.79
C CYS A 3 -24.17 -23.09 16.26
N ARG A 4 -25.23 -23.71 15.71
CA ARG A 4 -25.54 -23.61 14.28
C ARG A 4 -25.79 -22.13 13.99
N ARG A 5 -24.86 -21.48 13.29
CA ARG A 5 -25.09 -20.14 12.74
C ARG A 5 -26.28 -20.23 11.77
N ASN A 6 -27.24 -19.33 11.90
CA ASN A 6 -28.34 -19.27 10.95
C ASN A 6 -27.86 -18.64 9.62
N SER A 7 -28.60 -18.90 8.54
CA SER A 7 -28.29 -18.40 7.20
C SER A 7 -28.15 -16.88 7.14
N ASP A 8 -28.97 -16.15 7.92
CA ASP A 8 -28.92 -14.68 7.98
C ASP A 8 -27.59 -14.15 8.51
N THR A 9 -27.02 -14.80 9.54
CA THR A 9 -25.71 -14.41 10.08
C THR A 9 -24.60 -14.60 9.04
N ILE A 10 -24.63 -15.72 8.32
CA ILE A 10 -23.66 -16.03 7.26
C ILE A 10 -23.76 -15.01 6.11
N LEU A 11 -24.99 -14.66 5.70
CA LEU A 11 -25.22 -13.66 4.66
C LEU A 11 -24.72 -12.27 5.07
N LYS A 12 -24.95 -11.87 6.33
CA LYS A 12 -24.47 -10.59 6.86
C LYS A 12 -22.93 -10.53 6.89
N GLU A 13 -22.26 -11.58 7.37
CA GLU A 13 -20.80 -11.64 7.36
C GLU A 13 -20.23 -11.62 5.93
N ARG A 14 -20.88 -12.30 4.99
CA ARG A 14 -20.49 -12.28 3.58
C ARG A 14 -20.60 -10.88 2.97
N GLN A 15 -21.69 -10.15 3.28
CA GLN A 15 -21.86 -8.77 2.83
C GLN A 15 -20.77 -7.84 3.41
N GLN A 16 -20.41 -8.00 4.68
CA GLN A 16 -19.33 -7.26 5.31
C GLN A 16 -17.97 -7.56 4.67
N ALA A 17 -17.69 -8.82 4.35
CA ALA A 17 -16.46 -9.21 3.66
C ALA A 17 -16.35 -8.57 2.27
N PHE A 18 -17.44 -8.50 1.50
CA PHE A 18 -17.45 -7.80 0.21
C PHE A 18 -17.29 -6.28 0.35
N GLN A 19 -17.86 -5.67 1.39
CA GLN A 19 -17.63 -4.25 1.68
C GLN A 19 -16.15 -3.98 1.97
N ARG A 20 -15.50 -4.85 2.75
CA ARG A 20 -14.06 -4.72 3.02
C ARG A 20 -13.22 -4.94 1.76
N TRP A 21 -13.58 -5.91 0.93
CA TRP A 21 -12.93 -6.13 -0.36
C TRP A 21 -12.90 -4.86 -1.21
N ASN A 22 -14.05 -4.21 -1.38
CA ASN A 22 -14.14 -2.96 -2.14
C ASN A 22 -13.27 -1.85 -1.52
N GLN A 23 -13.14 -1.82 -0.21
CA GLN A 23 -12.28 -0.86 0.47
C GLN A 23 -10.79 -1.15 0.22
N ILE A 24 -10.38 -2.42 0.20
CA ILE A 24 -9.01 -2.81 -0.16
C ILE A 24 -8.70 -2.37 -1.59
N ASP A 25 -9.61 -2.57 -2.54
CA ASP A 25 -9.42 -2.09 -3.93
C ASP A 25 -9.19 -0.58 -4.00
N ILE A 26 -9.89 0.20 -3.16
CA ILE A 26 -9.69 1.64 -3.06
C ILE A 26 -8.31 1.96 -2.48
N GLU A 27 -7.91 1.28 -1.40
CA GLU A 27 -6.61 1.45 -0.74
C GLU A 27 -5.45 1.09 -1.70
N VAL A 28 -5.56 0.00 -2.47
CA VAL A 28 -4.56 -0.38 -3.48
C VAL A 28 -4.38 0.74 -4.52
N ARG A 29 -5.48 1.31 -5.01
CA ARG A 29 -5.41 2.44 -5.96
C ARG A 29 -4.78 3.69 -5.32
N GLN A 30 -5.02 3.93 -4.03
CA GLN A 30 -4.38 5.04 -3.31
C GLN A 30 -2.87 4.81 -3.18
N VAL A 31 -2.44 3.61 -2.83
CA VAL A 31 -1.02 3.25 -2.73
C VAL A 31 -0.30 3.43 -4.07
N ASN A 32 -0.93 3.01 -5.17
CA ASN A 32 -0.34 3.20 -6.51
C ASN A 32 -0.20 4.67 -6.89
N ARG A 33 -1.23 5.49 -6.62
CA ARG A 33 -1.13 6.95 -6.86
C ARG A 33 -0.05 7.59 -5.99
N PHE A 34 0.07 7.17 -4.74
CA PHE A 34 1.08 7.70 -3.83
C PHE A 34 2.50 7.34 -4.30
N GLU A 35 2.72 6.13 -4.81
CA GLU A 35 3.99 5.73 -5.43
C GLU A 35 4.33 6.61 -6.64
N GLU A 36 3.37 6.81 -7.56
CA GLU A 36 3.55 7.70 -8.72
C GLU A 36 3.90 9.14 -8.31
N GLU A 37 3.24 9.66 -7.26
CA GLU A 37 3.53 11.00 -6.72
C GLU A 37 4.94 11.08 -6.11
N ILE A 38 5.37 10.06 -5.35
CA ILE A 38 6.72 9.99 -4.78
C ILE A 38 7.78 9.97 -5.87
N ASP A 39 7.61 9.12 -6.88
CA ASP A 39 8.54 9.01 -8.00
C ASP A 39 8.63 10.31 -8.81
N GLY A 40 7.48 10.96 -9.03
CA GLY A 40 7.44 12.27 -9.67
C GLY A 40 8.20 13.35 -8.87
N LEU A 41 7.98 13.42 -7.55
CA LEU A 41 8.68 14.36 -6.68
C LEU A 41 10.18 14.10 -6.63
N TYR A 42 10.58 12.83 -6.53
CA TYR A 42 11.98 12.43 -6.55
C TYR A 42 12.66 12.78 -7.88
N GLY A 43 12.03 12.46 -9.01
CA GLY A 43 12.53 12.80 -10.34
C GLY A 43 12.73 14.31 -10.51
N ASN A 44 11.76 15.13 -10.06
CA ASN A 44 11.85 16.58 -10.09
C ASN A 44 12.99 17.12 -9.21
N ALA A 45 13.17 16.54 -8.01
CA ALA A 45 14.23 16.92 -7.10
C ALA A 45 15.61 16.58 -7.67
N VAL A 46 15.79 15.36 -8.18
CA VAL A 46 17.05 14.93 -8.83
C VAL A 46 17.36 15.78 -10.05
N PHE A 47 16.36 16.05 -10.89
CA PHE A 47 16.52 16.94 -12.04
C PHE A 47 17.01 18.33 -11.60
N SER A 48 16.37 18.92 -10.60
CA SER A 48 16.75 20.25 -10.07
C SER A 48 18.17 20.25 -9.50
N LEU A 49 18.55 19.21 -8.76
CA LEU A 49 19.90 19.07 -8.21
C LEU A 49 20.97 18.92 -9.29
N SER A 50 20.68 18.21 -10.39
CA SER A 50 21.61 18.09 -11.52
C SER A 50 21.94 19.42 -12.20
N GLN A 51 21.03 20.41 -12.12
CA GLN A 51 21.29 21.75 -12.63
C GLN A 51 22.30 22.53 -11.76
N ILE A 52 22.36 22.21 -10.46
CA ILE A 52 23.27 22.83 -9.49
C ILE A 52 24.64 22.18 -9.54
N GLU A 53 24.72 20.87 -9.74
CA GLU A 53 25.97 20.08 -9.80
C GLU A 53 27.00 20.67 -10.76
N ASN A 54 26.54 21.28 -11.85
CA ASN A 54 27.39 21.86 -12.90
C ASN A 54 27.87 23.29 -12.61
N LEU A 55 27.44 23.90 -11.50
CA LEU A 55 27.86 25.25 -11.12
C LEU A 55 29.22 25.23 -10.43
N PRO A 56 30.05 26.29 -10.62
CA PRO A 56 31.28 26.44 -9.87
C PRO A 56 30.94 26.65 -8.38
N MET A 57 31.22 25.62 -7.57
CA MET A 57 30.94 25.58 -6.14
C MET A 57 32.25 25.65 -5.34
N ASN A 58 32.21 26.32 -4.19
CA ASN A 58 33.32 26.22 -3.25
C ASN A 58 33.24 24.87 -2.49
N ARG A 59 34.29 24.53 -1.73
CA ARG A 59 34.37 23.24 -1.05
C ARG A 59 33.23 22.99 -0.04
N LEU A 60 32.77 24.02 0.67
CA LEU A 60 31.66 23.88 1.62
C LEU A 60 30.34 23.65 0.87
N ASP A 61 30.10 24.40 -0.20
CA ASP A 61 28.89 24.24 -1.03
C ASP A 61 28.79 22.81 -1.60
N VAL A 62 29.93 22.19 -1.96
CA VAL A 62 29.97 20.79 -2.44
C VAL A 62 29.52 19.81 -1.36
N TYR A 63 29.92 20.01 -0.10
CA TYR A 63 29.49 19.15 0.99
C TYR A 63 27.98 19.31 1.24
N ASP A 64 27.49 20.55 1.30
CA ASP A 64 26.07 20.83 1.48
C ASP A 64 25.24 20.22 0.34
N PHE A 65 25.73 20.33 -0.91
CA PHE A 65 25.09 19.71 -2.07
C PHE A 65 25.01 18.18 -1.93
N GLN A 66 26.11 17.53 -1.54
CA GLN A 66 26.14 16.08 -1.32
C GLN A 66 25.18 15.64 -0.21
N ASP A 67 25.11 16.39 0.88
CA ASP A 67 24.19 16.12 2.00
C ASP A 67 22.72 16.25 1.55
N ILE A 68 22.39 17.26 0.74
CA ILE A 68 21.05 17.41 0.15
C ILE A 68 20.73 16.23 -0.77
N LEU A 69 21.64 15.87 -1.68
CA LEU A 69 21.45 14.75 -2.61
C LEU A 69 21.21 13.44 -1.86
N LEU A 70 22.02 13.16 -0.85
CA LEU A 70 21.89 11.98 -0.01
C LEU A 70 20.55 11.97 0.74
N SER A 71 20.12 13.12 1.26
CA SER A 71 18.84 13.26 1.96
C SER A 71 17.66 12.98 1.03
N VAL A 72 17.67 13.50 -0.20
CA VAL A 72 16.64 13.24 -1.21
C VAL A 72 16.57 11.76 -1.56
N GLN A 73 17.71 11.12 -1.83
CA GLN A 73 17.79 9.68 -2.12
C GLN A 73 17.27 8.83 -0.96
N ARG A 74 17.68 9.17 0.27
CA ARG A 74 17.26 8.45 1.47
C ARG A 74 15.76 8.57 1.71
N ASN A 75 15.19 9.76 1.55
CA ASN A 75 13.76 9.98 1.75
C ASN A 75 12.93 9.21 0.71
N HIS A 76 13.33 9.24 -0.57
CA HIS A 76 12.68 8.43 -1.61
C HIS A 76 12.71 6.93 -1.28
N HIS A 77 13.86 6.43 -0.83
CA HIS A 77 13.99 5.03 -0.42
C HIS A 77 13.06 4.66 0.74
N LEU A 78 13.01 5.48 1.80
CA LEU A 78 12.14 5.23 2.96
C LEU A 78 10.66 5.22 2.57
N LEU A 79 10.23 6.19 1.75
CA LEU A 79 8.85 6.27 1.28
C LEU A 79 8.49 5.08 0.37
N SER A 80 9.43 4.63 -0.47
CA SER A 80 9.26 3.43 -1.29
C SER A 80 9.10 2.16 -0.44
N LEU A 81 9.84 2.05 0.68
CA LEU A 81 9.67 0.95 1.63
C LEU A 81 8.30 0.98 2.30
N ASP A 82 7.79 2.16 2.66
CA ASP A 82 6.45 2.30 3.25
C ASP A 82 5.35 1.88 2.26
N VAL A 83 5.48 2.24 0.98
CA VAL A 83 4.61 1.78 -0.11
C VAL A 83 4.61 0.26 -0.19
N GLU A 84 5.78 -0.36 -0.24
CA GLU A 84 5.90 -1.81 -0.36
C GLU A 84 5.34 -2.53 0.88
N ASN A 85 5.63 -2.03 2.07
CA ASN A 85 5.07 -2.56 3.31
C ASN A 85 3.53 -2.53 3.28
N LYS A 86 2.94 -1.42 2.86
CA LYS A 86 1.47 -1.30 2.75
C LYS A 86 0.90 -2.25 1.69
N ARG A 87 1.58 -2.44 0.55
CA ARG A 87 1.18 -3.45 -0.45
C ARG A 87 1.17 -4.86 0.12
N ILE A 88 2.20 -5.23 0.87
CA ILE A 88 2.31 -6.54 1.52
C ILE A 88 1.16 -6.74 2.51
N GLU A 89 0.83 -5.74 3.31
CA GLU A 89 -0.29 -5.79 4.25
C GLU A 89 -1.64 -5.98 3.54
N LEU A 90 -1.92 -5.16 2.52
CA LEU A 90 -3.16 -5.25 1.75
C LEU A 90 -3.31 -6.62 1.10
N LYS A 91 -2.24 -7.17 0.53
CA LYS A 91 -2.24 -8.50 -0.09
C LYS A 91 -2.47 -9.63 0.91
N LYS A 92 -1.95 -9.50 2.14
CA LYS A 92 -2.23 -10.46 3.22
C LYS A 92 -3.70 -10.40 3.61
N GLU A 93 -4.26 -9.21 3.71
CA GLU A 93 -5.66 -9.01 4.06
C GLU A 93 -6.62 -9.52 2.98
N GLU A 94 -6.31 -9.26 1.71
CA GLU A 94 -7.05 -9.78 0.56
C GLU A 94 -7.15 -11.31 0.61
N ARG A 95 -6.02 -12.01 0.78
CA ARG A 95 -6.00 -13.47 0.93
C ARG A 95 -6.83 -13.97 2.11
N ALA A 96 -6.75 -13.29 3.25
CA ALA A 96 -7.54 -13.66 4.41
C ALA A 96 -9.06 -13.51 4.15
N LEU A 97 -9.45 -12.50 3.38
CA LEU A 97 -10.85 -12.32 2.96
C LEU A 97 -11.29 -13.38 1.95
N GLU A 98 -10.45 -13.75 0.99
CA GLU A 98 -10.72 -14.85 0.05
C GLU A 98 -11.03 -16.14 0.81
N GLU A 99 -10.11 -16.54 1.71
CA GLU A 99 -10.26 -17.73 2.55
C GLU A 99 -11.53 -17.64 3.41
N ARG A 100 -11.85 -16.46 3.94
CA ARG A 100 -13.06 -16.28 4.76
C ARG A 100 -14.33 -16.41 3.93
N LEU A 101 -14.36 -15.84 2.73
CA LEU A 101 -15.49 -15.93 1.81
C LEU A 101 -15.75 -17.38 1.37
N GLU A 102 -14.69 -18.13 1.08
CA GLU A 102 -14.80 -19.56 0.78
C GLU A 102 -15.40 -20.34 1.96
N ASN A 103 -14.91 -20.08 3.18
CA ASN A 103 -15.42 -20.73 4.38
C ASN A 103 -16.89 -20.38 4.63
N LEU A 104 -17.28 -19.12 4.46
CA LEU A 104 -18.68 -18.69 4.56
C LEU A 104 -19.56 -19.39 3.52
N GLN A 105 -19.08 -19.58 2.29
CA GLN A 105 -19.81 -20.31 1.26
C GLN A 105 -20.00 -21.79 1.64
N ARG A 106 -18.97 -22.43 2.20
CA ARG A 106 -19.06 -23.82 2.72
C ARG A 106 -20.03 -23.92 3.90
N GLU A 107 -20.00 -22.96 4.83
CA GLU A 107 -20.95 -22.87 5.95
C GLU A 107 -22.38 -22.71 5.43
N TYR A 108 -22.62 -21.81 4.48
CA TYR A 108 -23.93 -21.58 3.89
C TYR A 108 -24.52 -22.85 3.25
N ASN A 109 -23.72 -23.56 2.46
CA ASN A 109 -24.14 -24.80 1.81
C ASN A 109 -24.51 -25.91 2.83
N LYS A 110 -23.88 -25.93 4.02
CA LYS A 110 -24.22 -26.87 5.11
C LYS A 110 -25.49 -26.50 5.86
N VAL A 111 -25.94 -25.24 5.78
CA VAL A 111 -27.18 -24.77 6.40
C VAL A 111 -28.38 -25.01 5.47
N LEU A 112 -28.15 -25.02 4.16
CA LEU A 112 -29.17 -25.31 3.15
C LEU A 112 -29.44 -26.81 2.91
N ASN A 113 -28.47 -27.66 3.20
CA ASN A 113 -28.57 -29.13 3.11
C ASN A 113 -28.91 -29.74 4.47
#